data_AF-A0A147GKP9-F1
#
_entry.id   AF-A0A147GKP9-F1
#
_cell.length_a   1.000
_cell.length_b   1.000
_cell.length_c   1.000
_cell.angle_alpha   90.00
_cell.angle_beta   90.00
_cell.angle_gamma   90.00
#
_symmetry.space_group_name_H-M   'P 1'
#
loop_
_entity.id
_entity.type
_entity.pdbx_description
1 polymer ?
#
loop_
_entity_poly.entity_id
_entity_poly.type
_entity_poly.pdbx_seq_one_letter_code
_entity_poly.pdbx_strand_id
1 'polypeptide(L)'
;MGPGNRPLDLDWLEDFVALADTGSFSRAAEVRHIAQPAFSRHIRSLEEWVGVELCDRSAHPVALTAAGQRFLPLLRGVLAGL
;
A
#
# COMPACT_ATOMS: atom_id res chain seq x y z
N MET A 1 -7.20 -15.74 6.05
CA MET A 1 -5.85 -15.27 6.42
C MET A 1 -4.99 -15.30 5.18
N GLY A 2 -4.25 -14.22 4.87
CA GLY A 2 -3.31 -14.16 3.74
C GLY A 2 -2.11 -15.09 3.93
N PRO A 3 -1.20 -15.17 2.95
CA PRO A 3 -0.06 -16.08 3.00
C PRO A 3 0.80 -15.86 4.25
N GLY A 4 1.14 -16.95 4.93
CA GLY A 4 2.02 -16.96 6.10
C GLY A 4 1.35 -16.71 7.47
N ASN A 5 0.02 -16.71 7.57
CA ASN A 5 -0.72 -16.58 8.84
C ASN A 5 -0.46 -15.25 9.59
N ARG A 6 -0.01 -14.20 8.89
CA ARG A 6 0.11 -12.85 9.47
C ARG A 6 -1.26 -12.15 9.47
N PRO A 7 -1.66 -11.52 10.59
CA PRO A 7 -2.83 -10.65 10.60
C PRO A 7 -2.60 -9.47 9.67
N LEU A 8 -3.68 -8.99 9.05
CA LEU A 8 -3.66 -7.74 8.30
C LEU A 8 -3.44 -6.58 9.26
N ASP A 9 -2.61 -5.62 8.86
CA ASP A 9 -2.33 -4.39 9.62
C ASP A 9 -2.98 -3.18 8.94
N LEU A 10 -3.64 -2.33 9.72
CA LEU A 10 -4.28 -1.12 9.24
C LEU A 10 -3.24 -0.11 8.73
N ASP A 11 -2.04 -0.07 9.31
CA ASP A 11 -0.98 0.84 8.86
C ASP A 11 -0.58 0.56 7.41
N TRP A 12 -0.58 -0.71 6.99
CA TRP A 12 -0.22 -1.06 5.61
C TRP A 12 -1.27 -0.58 4.61
N LEU A 13 -2.53 -0.57 5.03
CA LEU A 13 -3.64 -0.07 4.24
C LEU A 13 -3.54 1.45 4.06
N GLU A 14 -3.33 2.19 5.15
CA GLU A 14 -3.14 3.64 5.11
C GLU A 14 -1.90 4.03 4.28
N ASP A 15 -0.80 3.28 4.44
CA ASP A 15 0.42 3.49 3.67
C ASP A 15 0.19 3.26 2.17
N PHE A 16 -0.59 2.26 1.78
CA PHE A 16 -0.93 2.04 0.38
C PHE A 16 -1.74 3.20 -0.22
N VAL A 17 -2.71 3.76 0.52
CA VAL A 17 -3.43 4.96 0.08
C VAL A 17 -2.47 6.14 -0.07
N ALA A 18 -1.56 6.35 0.89
CA ALA A 18 -0.56 7.41 0.80
C ALA A 18 0.38 7.24 -0.40
N LEU A 19 0.77 6.01 -0.75
CA LEU A 19 1.57 5.75 -1.95
C LEU A 19 0.78 6.07 -3.22
N ALA A 20 -0.49 5.68 -3.28
CA ALA A 20 -1.37 5.96 -4.42
C ALA A 20 -1.56 7.46 -4.64
N ASP A 21 -1.68 8.24 -3.57
CA ASP A 21 -1.89 9.70 -3.64
C ASP A 21 -0.62 10.46 -4.02
N THR A 22 0.56 9.97 -3.63
CA THR A 22 1.84 10.66 -3.82
C THR A 22 2.64 10.18 -5.02
N GLY A 23 2.46 8.94 -5.47
CA GLY A 23 3.27 8.32 -6.54
C GLY A 23 4.76 8.18 -6.21
N SER A 24 5.15 8.30 -4.93
CA SER A 24 6.55 8.27 -4.50
C SER A 24 6.70 7.65 -3.12
N PHE A 25 7.50 6.59 -3.01
CA PHE A 25 7.76 5.91 -1.74
C PHE A 25 8.38 6.83 -0.68
N SER A 26 9.31 7.70 -1.08
CA SER A 26 9.94 8.64 -0.14
C SER A 26 8.93 9.67 0.35
N ARG A 27 8.13 10.24 -0.55
CA ARG A 27 7.12 11.24 -0.20
C ARG A 27 6.00 10.66 0.64
N ALA A 28 5.54 9.45 0.31
CA ALA A 28 4.53 8.74 1.07
C ALA A 28 5.01 8.43 2.50
N ALA A 29 6.26 7.98 2.65
CA ALA A 29 6.86 7.73 3.96
C ALA A 29 6.97 8.99 4.81
N GLU A 30 7.32 10.13 4.21
CA GLU A 30 7.29 11.44 4.89
C GLU A 30 5.89 11.81 5.38
N VAL A 31 4.87 11.64 4.52
CA VAL A 31 3.45 11.90 4.87
C VAL A 31 2.97 11.00 6.00
N ARG A 32 3.44 9.75 6.04
CA ARG A 32 3.13 8.77 7.07
C ARG A 32 4.04 8.84 8.30
N HIS A 33 4.98 9.79 8.33
CA HIS A 33 5.91 10.00 9.43
C HIS A 33 6.74 8.77 9.82
N ILE A 34 7.11 7.94 8.84
CA ILE A 34 7.96 6.76 9.05
C ILE A 34 9.16 6.75 8.09
N ALA A 35 10.18 5.98 8.43
CA ALA A 35 11.32 5.81 7.54
C ALA A 35 10.91 5.07 6.24
N GLN A 36 11.40 5.53 5.09
CA GLN A 36 11.09 4.90 3.79
C GLN A 36 11.34 3.38 3.72
N PRO A 37 12.39 2.81 4.34
CA PRO A 37 12.55 1.36 4.41
C PRO A 37 11.43 0.64 5.17
N ALA A 38 10.84 1.25 6.20
CA ALA A 38 9.69 0.70 6.91
C ALA A 38 8.43 0.75 6.03
N PHE A 39 8.17 1.91 5.41
CA PHE A 39 7.07 2.09 4.48
C PHE A 39 7.12 1.07 3.31
N SER A 40 8.29 0.88 2.69
CA SER A 40 8.44 -0.11 1.62
C SER A 40 8.20 -1.56 2.08
N ARG A 41 8.46 -1.88 3.36
CA ARG A 41 8.12 -3.18 3.94
C ARG A 41 6.61 -3.33 4.19
N HIS A 42 5.93 -2.26 4.61
CA HIS A 42 4.47 -2.28 4.77
C HIS A 42 3.77 -2.55 3.45
N ILE A 43 4.12 -1.83 2.38
CA ILE A 43 3.57 -2.06 1.04
C ILE A 43 3.83 -3.49 0.56
N ARG A 44 5.05 -4.01 0.74
CA ARG A 44 5.37 -5.40 0.39
C ARG A 44 4.54 -6.38 1.21
N SER A 45 4.36 -6.14 2.50
CA SER A 45 3.59 -7.03 3.37
C SER A 45 2.11 -7.04 2.99
N LEU A 46 1.57 -5.91 2.54
CA LEU A 46 0.23 -5.84 1.95
C LEU A 46 0.13 -6.63 0.65
N GLU A 47 1.05 -6.42 -0.30
CA GLU A 47 1.09 -7.15 -1.58
C GLU A 47 1.21 -8.66 -1.36
N GLU A 48 2.05 -9.09 -0.42
CA GLU A 48 2.14 -10.46 0.05
C GLU A 48 0.78 -10.92 0.61
N TRP A 49 0.18 -10.18 1.53
CA TRP A 49 -1.09 -10.57 2.15
C TRP A 49 -2.24 -10.70 1.15
N VAL A 50 -2.32 -9.80 0.17
CA VAL A 50 -3.32 -9.85 -0.92
C VAL A 50 -2.97 -10.94 -1.95
N GLY A 51 -1.68 -11.29 -2.08
CA GLY A 51 -1.17 -12.29 -3.01
C GLY A 51 -0.95 -11.77 -4.43
N VAL A 52 -0.90 -10.44 -4.61
CA VAL A 52 -0.68 -9.79 -5.93
C VAL A 52 0.02 -8.45 -5.74
N GLU A 53 0.85 -8.07 -6.72
CA GLU A 53 1.44 -6.73 -6.77
C GLU A 53 0.37 -5.66 -7.00
N LEU A 54 0.38 -4.63 -6.17
CA LEU A 54 -0.56 -3.52 -6.22
C LEU A 54 0.06 -2.27 -6.83
N CYS A 55 1.40 -2.15 -6.76
CA CYS A 55 2.15 -1.02 -7.29
C CYS A 55 3.22 -1.47 -8.28
N ASP A 56 3.33 -0.78 -9.41
CA ASP A 56 4.45 -0.89 -10.34
C ASP A 56 5.58 0.05 -9.90
N ARG A 57 6.63 -0.54 -9.33
CA ARG A 57 7.81 0.19 -8.83
C ARG A 57 8.79 0.58 -9.94
N SER A 58 8.61 0.07 -11.15
CA SER A 58 9.45 0.42 -12.31
C SER A 58 9.00 1.73 -12.97
N ALA A 59 7.77 2.16 -12.70
CA ALA A 59 7.22 3.42 -13.19
C ALA A 59 7.76 4.62 -12.40
N HIS A 60 7.99 5.73 -13.10
CA HIS A 60 8.37 7.01 -12.51
C HIS A 60 7.45 8.13 -13.05
N PRO A 61 6.47 8.61 -12.25
CA PRO A 61 6.16 8.26 -10.86
C PRO A 61 5.60 6.83 -10.70
N VAL A 62 5.61 6.30 -9.47
CA VAL A 62 5.06 4.97 -9.15
C VAL A 62 3.59 4.94 -9.54
N ALA A 63 3.20 3.90 -10.27
CA ALA A 63 1.83 3.70 -10.72
C ALA A 63 1.19 2.51 -9.99
N LEU A 64 -0.14 2.51 -9.89
CA LEU A 64 -0.87 1.32 -9.44
C LEU A 64 -1.00 0.31 -10.58
N THR A 65 -0.83 -0.97 -10.27
CA THR A 65 -1.17 -2.06 -11.20
C THR A 65 -2.68 -2.09 -11.42
N ALA A 66 -3.15 -2.87 -12.40
CA ALA A 66 -4.59 -3.09 -12.58
C ALA A 66 -5.28 -3.65 -11.32
N ALA A 67 -4.57 -4.45 -10.52
CA ALA A 67 -5.06 -4.93 -9.23
C ALA A 67 -5.13 -3.78 -8.20
N GLY A 68 -4.07 -2.97 -8.09
CA GLY A 68 -4.03 -1.79 -7.21
C GLY A 68 -5.15 -0.79 -7.51
N GLN A 69 -5.42 -0.53 -8.79
CA GLN A 69 -6.50 0.38 -9.21
C GLN A 69 -7.89 -0.11 -8.80
N ARG A 70 -8.14 -1.44 -8.82
CA ARG A 70 -9.39 -2.03 -8.31
C ARG A 70 -9.44 -2.08 -6.79
N PHE A 71 -8.29 -2.24 -6.15
CA PHE A 71 -8.17 -2.36 -4.70
C PHE A 71 -8.38 -1.02 -3.97
N LEU A 72 -7.81 0.07 -4.49
CA LEU A 72 -7.87 1.40 -3.88
C LEU A 72 -9.28 1.90 -3.52
N PRO A 73 -10.30 1.87 -4.40
CA PRO A 73 -11.63 2.35 -4.05
C PRO A 73 -12.32 1.51 -2.97
N LEU A 74 -12.11 0.18 -2.97
CA LEU A 74 -12.62 -0.71 -1.93
C LEU A 74 -11.99 -0.34 -0.58
N LEU A 75 -10.68 -0.09 -0.59
CA LEU A 75 -9.95 0.24 0.61
C LEU A 75 -10.38 1.58 1.21
N ARG A 76 -10.53 2.61 0.38
CA ARG A 76 -11.04 3.92 0.83
C ARG A 76 -12.43 3.79 1.45
N GLY A 77 -13.29 2.91 0.91
CA GLY A 77 -14.58 2.59 1.50
C GLY A 77 -14.49 1.94 2.87
N VAL A 78 -13.55 1.01 3.07
CA VAL A 78 -13.29 0.38 4.37
C VAL A 78 -12.79 1.40 5.39
N LEU A 79 -11.78 2.20 5.04
CA LEU A 79 -11.20 3.20 5.94
C LEU A 79 -12.19 4.30 6.33
N ALA A 80 -13.13 4.65 5.46
CA ALA A 80 -14.18 5.62 5.78
C ALA A 80 -15.27 5.07 6.73
N GLY A 81 -15.34 3.75 6.90
CA GLY A 81 -16.33 3.07 7.74
C GLY A 81 -15.80 2.59 9.10
N LEU A 82 -14.53 2.87 9.41
CA LEU A 82 -13.89 2.62 10.71
C LEU A 82 -13.97 3.86 11.60
#